data_AF-A0A125QSE5-F1
#
_entry.id   AF-A0A125QSE5-F1
#
_cell.length_a   1.000
_cell.length_b   1.000
_cell.length_c   1.000
_cell.angle_alpha   90.00
_cell.angle_beta   90.00
_cell.angle_gamma   90.00
#
_symmetry.space_group_name_H-M   'P 1'
#
loop_
_entity.id
_entity.type
_entity.pdbx_description
1 polymer ?
#
loop_
_entity_poly.entity_id
_entity_poly.type
_entity_poly.pdbx_seq_one_letter_code
_entity_poly.pdbx_strand_id
1 'polypeptide(L)'
;MVLLSLLAQKDMYGYEMIEQLKQLSDGYLQYKEGMLYPALKRLEEKEYLKSYWRDSLEGPKRKYYYATKSGLSQFQGQWEEWNAFQQVIRKVITHTSERTQK
;
A
#
# COMPACT_ATOMS: atom_id res chain seq x y z
N MET A 1 -2.51 3.81 -2.56
CA MET A 1 -2.09 2.62 -3.33
C MET A 1 -1.44 1.57 -2.43
N VAL A 2 -0.26 1.84 -1.85
CA VAL A 2 0.57 0.85 -1.12
C VAL A 2 -0.15 0.12 0.03
N LEU A 3 -0.85 0.81 0.93
CA LEU A 3 -1.55 0.11 2.03
C LEU A 3 -2.73 -0.73 1.52
N LEU A 4 -3.43 -0.25 0.49
CA LEU A 4 -4.52 -0.99 -0.13
C LEU A 4 -4.01 -2.22 -0.89
N SER A 5 -2.80 -2.18 -1.47
CA SER A 5 -2.22 -3.32 -2.17
C SER A 5 -1.86 -4.48 -1.23
N LEU A 6 -1.45 -4.18 0.01
CA LEU A 6 -1.27 -5.21 1.03
C LEU A 6 -2.62 -5.84 1.42
N LEU A 7 -3.61 -4.98 1.69
CA LEU A 7 -4.94 -5.40 2.13
C LEU A 7 -5.81 -6.00 1.02
N ALA A 8 -5.39 -5.90 -0.24
CA ALA A 8 -5.97 -6.63 -1.36
C ALA A 8 -5.59 -8.12 -1.37
N GLN A 9 -4.50 -8.49 -0.71
CA GLN A 9 -4.05 -9.89 -0.63
C GLN A 9 -4.74 -10.63 0.52
N LYS A 10 -4.83 -9.99 1.69
CA LYS A 10 -5.50 -10.50 2.88
C LYS A 10 -5.68 -9.40 3.93
N ASP A 11 -6.54 -9.68 4.89
CA ASP A 11 -6.70 -8.85 6.08
C ASP A 11 -5.41 -8.89 6.92
N MET A 12 -4.98 -7.72 7.41
CA MET A 12 -3.74 -7.59 8.20
C MET A 12 -3.96 -6.65 9.38
N TYR A 13 -3.20 -6.85 10.46
CA TYR A 13 -3.10 -5.91 11.57
C TYR A 13 -1.88 -4.98 11.40
N GLY A 14 -1.87 -3.84 12.10
CA GLY A 14 -0.93 -2.75 11.84
C GLY A 14 0.55 -3.15 11.83
N TYR A 15 0.99 -3.94 12.81
CA TYR A 15 2.38 -4.41 12.86
C TYR A 15 2.73 -5.36 11.70
N GLU A 16 1.82 -6.27 11.33
CA GLU A 16 2.02 -7.13 10.16
C GLU A 16 2.19 -6.31 8.87
N MET A 17 1.42 -5.22 8.70
CA MET A 17 1.58 -4.34 7.56
C MET A 17 2.95 -3.65 7.53
N ILE A 18 3.48 -3.23 8.69
CA ILE A 18 4.82 -2.60 8.79
C ILE A 18 5.90 -3.58 8.37
N GLU A 19 5.88 -4.80 8.90
CA GLU A 19 6.86 -5.84 8.57
C GLU A 19 6.80 -6.21 7.09
N GLN A 20 5.59 -6.38 6.54
CA GLN A 20 5.39 -6.68 5.11
C GLN A 20 5.93 -5.55 4.22
N LEU A 21 5.67 -4.28 4.57
CA LEU A 21 6.21 -3.15 3.80
C LEU A 21 7.73 -3.13 3.81
N LYS A 22 8.34 -3.34 4.98
CA LYS A 22 9.79 -3.39 5.12
C LYS A 22 10.37 -4.52 4.27
N GLN A 23 9.78 -5.71 4.34
CA GLN A 23 10.24 -6.89 3.60
C GLN A 23 10.11 -6.71 2.07
N LEU A 24 8.93 -6.30 1.59
CA LEU A 24 8.67 -6.17 0.15
C LEU A 24 9.41 -5.00 -0.51
N SER A 25 9.92 -4.07 0.30
CA SER A 25 10.66 -2.91 -0.19
C SER A 25 12.16 -3.02 0.06
N ASP A 26 12.71 -4.20 0.37
CA ASP A 26 14.13 -4.38 0.70
C ASP A 26 14.63 -3.39 1.77
N GLY A 27 13.77 -3.03 2.72
CA GLY A 27 14.05 -2.09 3.79
C GLY A 27 13.98 -0.60 3.42
N TYR A 28 13.62 -0.24 2.18
CA TYR A 28 13.46 1.16 1.76
C TYR A 28 12.23 1.84 2.39
N LEU A 29 11.12 1.12 2.57
CA LEU A 29 9.92 1.64 3.23
C LEU A 29 9.90 1.25 4.71
N GLN A 30 10.44 2.13 5.55
CA GLN A 30 10.47 1.94 7.00
C GLN A 30 9.32 2.69 7.68
N TYR A 31 8.11 2.14 7.56
CA TYR A 31 6.95 2.70 8.23
C TYR A 31 7.06 2.52 9.74
N LYS A 32 6.79 3.60 10.47
CA LYS A 32 6.60 3.57 11.93
C LYS A 32 5.10 3.61 12.24
N GLU A 33 4.72 3.18 13.43
CA GLU A 33 3.33 3.23 13.90
C GLU A 33 2.72 4.64 13.75
N GLY A 34 3.48 5.67 14.11
CA GLY A 34 3.07 7.08 13.98
C GLY A 34 2.81 7.56 12.54
N MET A 35 3.27 6.81 11.52
CA MET A 35 2.94 7.08 10.12
C MET A 35 1.82 6.18 9.61
N LEU A 36 1.84 4.90 10.01
CA LEU A 36 0.87 3.91 9.55
C LEU A 36 -0.54 4.23 10.02
N TYR A 37 -0.76 4.41 11.33
CA TYR A 37 -2.12 4.52 11.88
C TYR A 37 -2.87 5.76 11.39
N PRO A 38 -2.25 6.95 11.28
CA PRO A 38 -2.91 8.08 10.64
C PRO A 38 -3.28 7.82 9.17
N ALA A 39 -2.45 7.08 8.43
CA ALA A 39 -2.76 6.71 7.05
C ALA A 39 -3.92 5.72 6.95
N LEU A 40 -3.97 4.71 7.83
CA LEU A 40 -5.09 3.78 7.93
C LEU A 40 -6.39 4.52 8.30
N LYS A 41 -6.33 5.44 9.28
CA LYS A 41 -7.48 6.26 9.67
C LYS A 41 -8.05 7.06 8.49
N ARG A 42 -7.19 7.72 7.70
CA ARG A 42 -7.63 8.45 6.49
C ARG A 42 -8.27 7.54 5.44
N LEU A 43 -7.86 6.27 5.35
CA LEU A 43 -8.46 5.32 4.43
C LEU A 43 -9.80 4.75 4.96
N GLU A 44 -9.95 4.59 6.29
CA GLU A 44 -11.23 4.28 6.93
C GLU A 44 -12.24 5.43 6.77
N GLU A 45 -11.80 6.70 6.95
CA GLU A 45 -12.63 7.89 6.74
C GLU A 45 -13.14 8.02 5.30
N LYS A 46 -12.41 7.47 4.32
CA LYS A 46 -12.81 7.38 2.91
C LYS A 46 -13.59 6.12 2.58
N GLU A 47 -13.92 5.31 3.59
CA GLU A 47 -14.60 4.01 3.45
C GLU A 47 -13.86 2.99 2.56
N TYR A 48 -12.57 3.22 2.30
CA TYR A 48 -11.73 2.29 1.54
C TYR A 48 -11.28 1.11 2.38
N LEU A 49 -11.21 1.30 3.70
CA LEU A 49 -10.93 0.26 4.66
C LEU A 49 -12.06 0.17 5.68
N LYS A 50 -12.19 -1.03 6.26
CA LYS A 50 -12.89 -1.25 7.52
C LYS A 50 -11.99 -2.04 8.44
N SER A 51 -12.32 -2.04 9.72
CA SER A 51 -11.57 -2.76 10.73
C SER A 51 -12.46 -3.58 11.65
N TYR A 52 -11.84 -4.58 12.27
CA TYR A 52 -12.47 -5.42 13.28
C TYR A 52 -11.42 -5.87 14.30
N TRP A 53 -11.88 -6.18 15.51
CA TRP A 53 -11.02 -6.74 16.55
C TRP A 53 -11.02 -8.25 16.45
N ARG A 54 -9.83 -8.85 16.49
CA ARG A 54 -9.64 -10.29 16.54
C ARG A 54 -8.82 -10.66 17.76
N ASP A 55 -9.22 -11.73 18.43
CA ASP A 55 -8.44 -12.28 19.54
C ASP A 55 -7.08 -12.74 19.01
N SER A 56 -6.03 -12.47 19.78
CA SER A 56 -4.69 -12.99 19.51
C SER A 56 -4.49 -14.29 20.30
N LEU A 57 -3.61 -15.16 19.78
CA LEU A 57 -3.20 -16.38 20.49
C LEU A 57 -2.56 -16.04 21.85
N GLU A 58 -1.84 -14.93 21.92
CA GLU A 58 -1.25 -14.39 23.13
C GLU A 58 -1.43 -12.87 23.16
N GLY A 59 -1.78 -12.32 24.32
CA GLY A 59 -1.88 -10.88 24.56
C GLY A 59 -3.23 -10.23 24.22
N PRO A 60 -3.27 -8.89 24.10
CA PRO A 60 -4.51 -8.14 23.85
C PRO A 60 -5.01 -8.34 22.41
N LYS A 61 -6.32 -8.15 22.23
CA LYS A 61 -6.95 -8.18 20.91
C LYS A 61 -6.20 -7.29 19.92
N ARG A 62 -6.10 -7.75 18.68
CA ARG A 62 -5.48 -7.00 17.57
C ARG A 62 -6.56 -6.40 16.69
N LYS A 63 -6.37 -5.14 16.30
CA LYS A 63 -7.20 -4.48 15.30
C LYS A 63 -6.72 -4.88 13.91
N TYR A 64 -7.53 -5.64 13.19
CA TYR A 64 -7.32 -6.02 11.80
C TYR A 64 -8.03 -5.03 10.88
N TYR A 65 -7.49 -4.89 9.67
CA TYR A 65 -8.02 -4.07 8.61
C TYR A 65 -8.27 -4.94 7.38
N TYR A 66 -9.30 -4.59 6.62
CA TYR A 66 -9.60 -5.21 5.32
C TYR A 66 -10.02 -4.13 4.31
N ALA A 67 -9.70 -4.37 3.04
CA ALA A 67 -10.11 -3.50 1.96
C ALA A 67 -11.59 -3.71 1.63
N THR A 68 -12.36 -2.62 1.54
CA THR A 68 -13.74 -2.67 1.07
C THR A 68 -13.76 -2.80 -0.46
N LYS A 69 -14.95 -3.04 -1.04
CA LYS A 69 -15.11 -3.05 -2.51
C LYS A 69 -14.65 -1.73 -3.15
N SER A 70 -14.99 -0.58 -2.54
CA SER A 70 -14.52 0.73 -3.00
C SER A 70 -13.01 0.89 -2.83
N GLY A 71 -12.43 0.40 -1.74
CA GLY A 71 -10.98 0.39 -1.52
C GLY A 71 -10.22 -0.44 -2.56
N LEU A 72 -10.74 -1.60 -2.94
CA LEU A 72 -10.16 -2.43 -4.01
C LEU A 72 -10.26 -1.75 -5.38
N SER A 73 -11.41 -1.16 -5.70
CA SER A 73 -11.57 -0.37 -6.94
C SER A 73 -10.62 0.82 -6.98
N GLN A 74 -10.45 1.51 -5.85
CA GLN A 74 -9.52 2.62 -5.72
C GLN A 74 -8.06 2.16 -5.88
N PHE A 75 -7.71 0.97 -5.37
CA PHE A 75 -6.39 0.39 -5.60
C PHE A 75 -6.16 0.11 -7.07
N GLN A 76 -7.11 -0.54 -7.74
CA GLN A 76 -7.01 -0.87 -9.16
C GLN A 76 -6.81 0.38 -10.02
N GLY A 77 -7.62 1.44 -9.81
CA GLY A 77 -7.47 2.69 -10.55
C GLY A 77 -6.09 3.35 -10.36
N GLN A 78 -5.60 3.42 -9.11
CA GLN A 78 -4.25 3.92 -8.84
C GLN A 78 -3.15 3.07 -9.49
N TRP A 79 -3.34 1.75 -9.53
CA TRP A 79 -2.39 0.83 -10.14
C TRP A 79 -2.30 1.02 -11.66
N GLU A 80 -3.44 1.15 -12.32
CA GLU A 80 -3.53 1.43 -13.76
C GLU A 80 -2.88 2.78 -14.11
N GLU A 81 -3.19 3.83 -13.34
CA GLU A 81 -2.60 5.16 -13.50
C GLU A 81 -1.07 5.13 -13.31
N TRP A 82 -0.58 4.45 -12.26
CA TRP A 82 0.84 4.29 -11.99
C TRP A 82 1.56 3.58 -13.14
N ASN A 83 0.98 2.50 -13.67
CA ASN A 83 1.55 1.77 -14.79
C ASN A 83 1.61 2.60 -16.07
N ALA A 84 0.58 3.40 -16.34
CA ALA A 84 0.57 4.32 -17.47
C ALA A 84 1.68 5.38 -17.31
N PHE A 85 1.79 5.97 -16.12
CA PHE A 85 2.83 6.95 -15.81
C PHE A 85 4.25 6.39 -16.00
N GLN A 86 4.53 5.20 -15.45
CA GLN A 86 5.81 4.53 -15.59
C GLN A 86 6.18 4.28 -17.05
N GLN A 87 5.22 3.84 -17.87
CA GLN A 87 5.44 3.63 -19.31
C GLN A 87 5.78 4.93 -20.04
N VAL A 88 5.07 6.03 -19.74
CA VAL A 88 5.32 7.34 -20.36
C VAL A 88 6.71 7.85 -19.98
N ILE A 89 7.04 7.86 -18.69
CA ILE A 89 8.35 8.31 -18.21
C ILE A 89 9.48 7.47 -18.80
N ARG A 90 9.33 6.14 -18.83
CA ARG A 90 10.33 5.25 -19.44
C ARG A 90 10.56 5.59 -20.91
N LYS A 91 9.51 5.83 -21.70
CA LYS A 91 9.64 6.22 -23.12
C LYS A 91 10.44 7.52 -23.28
N VAL A 92 10.16 8.53 -22.45
CA VAL A 92 10.86 9.82 -22.50
C VAL A 92 12.33 9.67 -22.13
N ILE A 93 12.64 8.95 -21.05
CA ILE A 93 14.02 8.76 -20.58
C ILE A 93 14.83 7.95 -21.60
N THR A 94 14.30 6.81 -22.08
CA THR A 94 15.01 5.98 -23.07
C THR A 94 15.30 6.75 -24.36
N HIS A 95 14.34 7.53 -24.87
CA HIS A 95 14.56 8.38 -26.03
C HIS A 95 15.67 9.44 -25.82
N THR A 96 15.82 9.93 -24.58
CA THR A 96 16.84 10.93 -24.25
C THR A 96 18.23 10.30 -24.14
N SER A 97 18.34 9.10 -23.57
CA SER A 97 19.60 8.36 -23.43
C SER A 97 20.24 7.99 -24.78
N GLU A 98 19.43 7.71 -25.81
CA GLU A 98 19.92 7.40 -27.17
C GLU A 98 20.56 8.61 -27.87
N ARG A 99 20.19 9.84 -27.46
CA ARG A 99 20.78 11.08 -27.98
C ARG A 99 22.10 11.47 -27.32
N THR A 100 22.43 10.94 -26.14
CA THR A 100 23.66 11.26 -25.41
C THR A 100 24.83 10.34 -25.77
N GLN A 101 24.59 9.29 -26.56
CA GLN A 101 25.61 8.35 -27.07
C GLN A 101 25.98 8.58 -28.55
N LYS A 102 25.43 9.62 -29.19
CA LYS A 102 25.88 10.13 -30.49
C LYS A 102 26.51 11.50 -30.32
#